data_AF-A0A3A4RD72-F1
#
_entry.id   AF-A0A3A4RD72-F1
#
_cell.length_a   1.000
_cell.length_b   1.000
_cell.length_c   1.000
_cell.angle_alpha   90.00
_cell.angle_beta   90.00
_cell.angle_gamma   90.00
#
_symmetry.space_group_name_H-M   'P 1'
#
loop_
_entity.id
_entity.type
_entity.pdbx_description
1 polymer ?
#
loop_
_entity_poly.entity_id
_entity_poly.type
_entity_poly.pdbx_seq_one_letter_code
_entity_poly.pdbx_strand_id
1 'polypeptide(L)'
;MFKKILLSLLSLLAAASFAAVDINTATVADLDSIKGIGPGTSAKILEARKASPFKNWGDLIQRVPGIGDKRAVKLSSEGLTVNGEAFKPAAAAPAEKKPAATAK
;
A
#
# COMPACT_ATOMS: atom_id res chain seq x y z
N MET A 1 -40.63 21.13 -13.85
CA MET A 1 -40.16 19.74 -14.01
C MET A 1 -38.63 19.64 -13.88
N PHE A 2 -38.05 20.17 -12.80
CA PHE A 2 -36.59 20.21 -12.56
C PHE A 2 -36.12 19.30 -11.42
N LYS A 3 -37.05 18.65 -10.71
CA LYS A 3 -36.78 17.82 -9.54
C LYS A 3 -36.39 16.37 -9.89
N LYS A 4 -36.49 15.99 -11.17
CA LYS A 4 -36.11 14.65 -11.66
C LYS A 4 -34.68 14.59 -12.21
N ILE A 5 -34.04 15.75 -12.45
CA ILE A 5 -32.64 15.82 -12.92
C ILE A 5 -31.68 15.82 -11.72
N LEU A 6 -32.14 16.24 -10.54
CA LEU A 6 -31.35 16.25 -9.31
C LEU A 6 -31.20 14.86 -8.65
N LEU A 7 -31.99 13.87 -9.05
CA LEU A 7 -32.02 12.54 -8.42
C LEU A 7 -31.22 11.46 -9.18
N SER A 8 -30.62 11.78 -10.33
CA SER A 8 -29.87 10.82 -11.15
C SER A 8 -28.35 10.87 -10.99
N LEU A 9 -27.79 11.67 -10.08
CA LEU A 9 -26.34 11.90 -9.99
C LEU A 9 -25.72 11.63 -8.61
N LEU A 10 -26.35 10.83 -7.75
CA LEU A 10 -25.89 10.66 -6.35
C LEU A 10 -25.66 9.23 -5.87
N SER A 11 -25.61 8.22 -6.74
CA SER A 11 -25.42 6.84 -6.25
C SER A 11 -24.63 5.95 -7.20
N LEU A 12 -23.81 6.54 -8.06
CA LEU A 12 -22.83 5.80 -8.85
C LEU A 12 -21.40 6.24 -8.47
N LEU A 13 -21.01 5.96 -7.23
CA LEU A 13 -19.60 5.81 -6.93
C LEU A 13 -19.37 4.71 -5.89
N ALA A 14 -19.92 3.53 -6.18
CA ALA A 14 -19.32 2.28 -5.78
C ALA A 14 -18.00 2.11 -6.57
N ALA A 15 -17.02 2.97 -6.31
CA ALA A 15 -15.65 2.73 -6.71
C ALA A 15 -15.06 1.75 -5.68
N ALA A 16 -15.43 0.48 -5.80
CA ALA A 16 -14.56 -0.61 -5.40
C ALA A 16 -13.34 -0.57 -6.32
N SER A 17 -12.54 0.49 -6.18
CA SER A 17 -11.26 0.60 -6.81
C SER A 17 -10.40 -0.44 -6.11
N PHE A 18 -9.89 -1.40 -6.88
CA PHE A 18 -8.74 -2.23 -6.54
C PHE A 18 -7.50 -1.32 -6.43
N ALA A 19 -7.62 -0.28 -5.61
CA ALA A 19 -6.68 0.79 -5.45
C ALA A 19 -5.66 0.32 -4.44
N ALA A 20 -4.40 0.45 -4.83
CA ALA A 20 -3.30 0.29 -3.91
C ALA A 20 -3.61 0.95 -2.55
N VAL A 21 -3.28 0.23 -1.48
CA VAL A 21 -3.47 0.67 -0.10
C VAL A 21 -2.44 1.74 0.19
N ASP A 22 -2.89 2.99 0.27
CA ASP A 22 -2.01 4.10 0.60
C ASP A 22 -1.75 4.19 2.11
N ILE A 23 -0.48 4.16 2.51
CA ILE A 23 -0.07 4.16 3.92
C ILE A 23 -0.61 5.36 4.74
N ASN A 24 -0.82 6.51 4.09
CA ASN A 24 -1.27 7.74 4.73
C ASN A 24 -2.80 7.80 4.88
N THR A 25 -3.54 6.85 4.29
CA THR A 25 -5.01 6.82 4.38
C THR A 25 -5.56 5.46 4.85
N ALA A 26 -4.76 4.39 4.73
CA ALA A 26 -5.12 3.04 5.10
C ALA A 26 -5.56 2.90 6.56
N THR A 27 -6.51 1.99 6.78
CA THR A 27 -6.91 1.54 8.12
C THR A 27 -6.02 0.40 8.61
N VAL A 28 -6.17 0.03 9.90
CA VAL A 28 -5.48 -1.15 10.46
C VAL A 28 -5.79 -2.40 9.63
N ALA A 29 -7.06 -2.60 9.27
CA ALA A 29 -7.50 -3.77 8.52
C ALA A 29 -6.92 -3.81 7.10
N ASP A 30 -6.82 -2.65 6.44
CA ASP A 30 -6.21 -2.56 5.11
C ASP A 30 -4.71 -2.89 5.17
N LEU A 31 -4.01 -2.36 6.17
CA LEU A 31 -2.59 -2.62 6.38
C LEU A 31 -2.35 -4.10 6.73
N ASP A 32 -3.14 -4.68 7.64
CA ASP A 32 -3.02 -6.09 8.04
C ASP A 32 -3.41 -7.05 6.91
N SER A 33 -4.20 -6.61 5.94
CA SER A 33 -4.53 -7.40 4.74
C SER A 33 -3.35 -7.53 3.77
N ILE A 34 -2.34 -6.65 3.85
CA ILE A 34 -1.14 -6.72 3.00
C ILE A 34 -0.24 -7.86 3.47
N LYS A 35 0.03 -8.84 2.59
CA LYS A 35 0.85 -10.01 2.90
C LYS A 35 2.28 -9.64 3.26
N GLY A 36 2.57 -9.63 4.56
CA GLY A 36 3.86 -9.27 5.12
C GLY A 36 3.82 -8.01 5.99
N ILE A 37 2.65 -7.40 6.18
CA ILE A 37 2.38 -6.55 7.33
C ILE A 37 1.66 -7.42 8.36
N GLY A 38 2.08 -7.31 9.62
CA GLY A 38 1.39 -7.93 10.74
C GLY A 38 1.04 -6.88 11.78
N PRO A 39 0.31 -7.27 12.86
CA PRO A 39 -0.23 -6.34 13.84
C PRO A 39 0.82 -5.43 14.49
N GLY A 40 2.04 -5.93 14.68
CA GLY A 40 3.14 -5.12 15.19
C GLY A 40 3.66 -4.07 14.20
N THR A 41 3.60 -4.34 12.91
CA THR A 41 4.04 -3.39 11.87
C THR A 41 2.94 -2.38 11.56
N SER A 42 1.68 -2.80 11.44
CA SER A 42 0.54 -1.90 11.23
C SER A 42 0.38 -0.91 12.39
N ALA A 43 0.53 -1.34 13.64
CA ALA A 43 0.55 -0.45 14.79
C ALA A 43 1.66 0.62 14.69
N LYS A 44 2.90 0.22 14.34
CA LYS A 44 4.02 1.15 14.17
C LYS A 44 3.80 2.15 13.03
N ILE A 45 3.21 1.70 11.92
CA ILE A 45 2.86 2.57 10.79
C ILE A 45 1.87 3.65 11.25
N LEU A 46 0.85 3.27 12.03
CA LEU A 46 -0.12 4.23 12.56
C LEU A 46 0.51 5.21 13.55
N GLU A 47 1.35 4.74 14.47
CA GLU A 47 2.08 5.60 15.40
C GLU A 47 2.99 6.59 14.66
N ALA A 48 3.73 6.13 13.64
CA ALA A 48 4.53 7.00 12.82
C ALA A 48 3.66 8.03 12.09
N ARG A 49 2.56 7.62 11.44
CA ARG A 49 1.64 8.53 10.72
C ARG A 49 1.03 9.60 11.64
N LYS A 50 0.75 9.28 12.91
CA LYS A 50 0.24 10.25 13.89
C LYS A 50 1.20 11.43 14.11
N ALA A 51 2.51 11.18 14.08
CA ALA A 51 3.50 12.23 14.22
C ALA A 51 3.56 13.12 12.98
N SER A 52 3.55 12.50 11.79
CA SER A 52 3.47 13.20 10.50
C SER A 52 3.21 12.21 9.36
N PRO A 53 2.50 12.61 8.29
CA PRO A 53 2.32 11.76 7.13
C PRO A 53 3.65 11.39 6.48
N PHE A 54 3.71 10.19 5.93
CA PHE A 54 4.89 9.70 5.21
C PHE A 54 5.05 10.45 3.90
N LYS A 55 6.27 10.96 3.66
CA LYS A 55 6.58 11.69 2.43
C LYS A 55 6.87 10.74 1.26
N ASN A 56 7.63 9.70 1.54
CA ASN A 56 8.06 8.70 0.57
C ASN A 56 8.43 7.40 1.28
N TRP A 57 8.81 6.39 0.50
CA TRP A 57 9.22 5.09 1.02
C TRP A 57 10.48 5.14 1.89
N GLY A 58 11.41 6.05 1.64
CA GLY A 58 12.59 6.24 2.48
C GLY A 58 12.23 6.68 3.90
N ASP A 59 11.30 7.64 4.02
CA ASP A 59 10.75 8.09 5.30
C ASP A 59 10.05 6.94 6.05
N LEU A 60 9.28 6.13 5.32
CA LEU A 60 8.64 4.94 5.88
C LEU A 60 9.66 3.91 6.41
N ILE A 61 10.70 3.60 5.63
CA ILE A 61 11.75 2.65 6.00
C ILE A 61 12.52 3.14 7.23
N GLN A 62 12.80 4.45 7.32
CA GLN A 62 13.51 5.03 8.46
C GLN A 62 12.67 5.05 9.74
N ARG A 63 11.35 5.30 9.62
CA ARG A 63 10.48 5.49 10.79
C ARG A 63 9.80 4.22 11.27
N VAL A 64 9.65 3.21 10.41
CA VAL A 64 8.96 1.96 10.74
C VAL A 64 9.96 0.81 10.84
N PRO A 65 10.48 0.51 12.05
CA PRO A 65 11.46 -0.56 12.22
C PRO A 65 10.85 -1.91 11.87
N GLY A 66 11.50 -2.60 10.93
CA GLY A 66 11.06 -3.88 10.38
C GLY A 66 10.64 -3.82 8.91
N ILE A 67 10.54 -2.62 8.31
CA ILE A 67 10.39 -2.46 6.86
C ILE A 67 11.71 -1.92 6.29
N GLY A 68 12.54 -2.81 5.74
CA GLY A 68 13.72 -2.43 4.95
C GLY A 68 13.46 -2.54 3.44
N ASP A 69 14.42 -2.18 2.60
CA ASP A 69 14.27 -2.11 1.13
C ASP A 69 13.68 -3.40 0.52
N LYS A 70 14.21 -4.57 0.91
CA LYS A 70 13.70 -5.87 0.43
C LYS A 70 12.23 -6.09 0.75
N ARG A 71 11.79 -5.65 1.94
CA ARG A 71 10.39 -5.75 2.34
C ARG A 71 9.55 -4.68 1.67
N ALA A 72 10.06 -3.46 1.48
CA ALA A 72 9.38 -2.40 0.75
C ALA A 72 9.05 -2.82 -0.69
N VAL A 73 9.96 -3.50 -1.39
CA VAL A 73 9.69 -4.10 -2.72
C VAL A 73 8.51 -5.06 -2.65
N LYS A 74 8.54 -5.99 -1.68
CA LYS A 74 7.46 -6.97 -1.53
C LYS A 74 6.14 -6.30 -1.19
N LEU A 75 6.12 -5.42 -0.20
CA LEU A 75 4.92 -4.69 0.23
C LEU A 75 4.32 -3.87 -0.91
N SER A 76 5.17 -3.20 -1.70
CA SER A 76 4.71 -2.47 -2.88
C SER A 76 4.14 -3.40 -3.95
N SER A 77 4.71 -4.60 -4.12
CA SER A 77 4.18 -5.62 -5.05
C SER A 77 2.83 -6.20 -4.57
N GLU A 78 2.61 -6.23 -3.26
CA GLU A 78 1.33 -6.62 -2.64
C GLU A 78 0.30 -5.48 -2.64
N GLY A 79 0.63 -4.32 -3.22
CA GLY A 79 -0.28 -3.20 -3.41
C GLY A 79 -0.20 -2.11 -2.35
N LEU A 80 0.83 -2.06 -1.50
CA LEU A 80 1.07 -0.92 -0.62
C LEU A 80 1.68 0.24 -1.42
N THR A 81 1.23 1.48 -1.18
CA THR A 81 1.79 2.70 -1.78
C THR A 81 2.02 3.80 -0.73
N VAL A 82 2.87 4.76 -1.08
CA VAL A 82 3.07 5.99 -0.29
C VAL A 82 2.75 7.19 -1.17
N ASN A 83 1.70 7.94 -0.84
CA ASN A 83 1.15 9.02 -1.69
C ASN A 83 0.82 8.55 -3.12
N GLY A 84 0.32 7.32 -3.26
CA GLY A 84 0.06 6.68 -4.55
C GLY A 84 1.31 6.20 -5.30
N GLU A 85 2.51 6.37 -4.75
CA GLU A 85 3.74 5.88 -5.36
C GLU A 85 4.10 4.47 -4.89
N ALA A 86 4.34 3.58 -5.85
CA ALA A 86 4.92 2.27 -5.62
C ALA A 86 6.42 2.39 -5.31
N PHE A 87 6.97 1.45 -4.54
CA PHE A 87 8.40 1.42 -4.25
C PHE A 87 9.18 1.04 -5.50
N LYS A 88 9.96 1.97 -6.04
CA LYS A 88 10.97 1.69 -7.06
C LYS A 88 12.34 1.59 -6.37
N PRO A 89 12.89 0.38 -6.19
CA PRO A 89 14.27 0.27 -5.75
C PRO A 89 15.17 0.91 -6.81
N ALA A 90 16.02 1.86 -6.40
CA ALA A 90 17.08 2.37 -7.26
C ALA A 90 18.04 1.21 -7.56
N ALA A 91 17.93 0.65 -8.77
CA ALA A 91 18.77 -0.44 -9.28
C ALA A 91 18.90 -1.66 -8.34
N ALA A 92 17.78 -2.24 -7.90
CA ALA A 92 17.78 -3.68 -7.64
C ALA A 92 17.52 -4.36 -8.99
N ALA A 93 18.53 -5.06 -9.50
CA ALA A 93 18.43 -5.95 -10.65
C ALA A 93 17.13 -6.75 -10.61
N PRO A 94 16.47 -6.99 -11.76
CA PRO A 94 15.21 -7.71 -11.80
C PRO A 94 15.37 -9.02 -11.03
N ALA A 95 14.55 -9.19 -9.99
CA ALA A 95 14.32 -10.50 -9.45
C ALA A 95 13.74 -11.33 -10.60
N GLU A 96 14.63 -12.05 -11.29
CA GLU A 96 14.28 -13.10 -12.20
C GLU A 96 13.17 -13.90 -11.53
N LYS A 97 12.02 -13.93 -12.20
CA LYS A 97 11.07 -15.03 -12.06
C LYS A 97 11.91 -16.30 -12.13
N LYS A 98 12.22 -16.91 -10.98
CA LYS A 98 12.75 -18.26 -10.94
C LYS A 98 11.69 -19.11 -11.65
N PRO A 99 11.95 -19.66 -12.85
CA PRO A 99 11.08 -20.67 -13.40
C PRO A 99 11.09 -21.80 -12.39
N ALA A 100 9.90 -22.30 -12.05
CA ALA A 100 9.78 -23.59 -11.42
C ALA A 100 10.51 -24.62 -12.31
N ALA A 101 11.63 -25.12 -11.83
CA ALA A 101 12.40 -26.23 -12.37
C ALA A 101 12.87 -27.01 -11.13
N THR A 102 12.71 -28.32 -10.96
CA THR A 102 12.17 -29.44 -11.78
C THR A 102 12.15 -30.66 -10.84
N ALA A 103 11.48 -31.76 -11.24
CA ALA A 103 11.63 -33.18 -10.84
C ALA A 103 10.27 -33.77 -10.40
N LYS A 104 9.76 -34.88 -10.95
CA LYS A 104 10.40 -36.04 -11.60
C LYS A 104 9.43 -36.66 -12.59
#